data_AF-A0A1G3Q8Q7-F1
#
_entry.id   AF-A0A1G3Q8Q7-F1
#
_cell.length_a   1.000
_cell.length_b   1.000
_cell.length_c   1.000
_cell.angle_alpha   90.00
_cell.angle_beta   90.00
_cell.angle_gamma   90.00
#
_symmetry.space_group_name_H-M   'P 1'
#
loop_
_entity.id
_entity.type
_entity.pdbx_description
1 polymer ?
#
loop_
_entity_poly.entity_id
_entity_poly.type
_entity_poly.pdbx_seq_one_letter_code
_entity_poly.pdbx_strand_id
1 'polypeptide(L)'
;MVAQKGVKGSSHKKKRSPAKVVQKTAKQSGGAPRGSGRGRNPAYILIILGLVTAIALLVNRFGEHREPPGEKPRRESARIDGDTKEREELREKKSEQKNSVESDEKSRNEKGQKKAEEKPAVQDVKVYFVKLNEKTEKIYLTTVSRKVGKGSVLENAMKELIKGPTPVEKKKGLLSAVPARLRINGIRIKNGSAEIDFNGAIEQGAAGSVLINRIDQIVYTATQFNNVKSVIIKINGRTRQTLGTDGLSIGGPLHRGE
;
A
#
# COMPACT_ATOMS: atom_id res chain seq x y z
N MET A 1 -71.58 -40.40 23.98
CA MET A 1 -71.66 -40.54 22.50
C MET A 1 -70.29 -40.21 21.92
N VAL A 2 -69.74 -40.83 20.86
CA VAL A 2 -70.29 -41.16 19.51
C VAL A 2 -70.59 -39.85 18.77
N ALA A 3 -70.00 -39.48 17.62
CA ALA A 3 -69.10 -40.15 16.67
C ALA A 3 -68.12 -39.12 16.00
N GLN A 4 -67.42 -39.29 14.85
CA GLN A 4 -67.45 -40.29 13.77
C GLN A 4 -66.11 -40.38 12.97
N LYS A 5 -66.06 -41.36 12.04
CA LYS A 5 -65.10 -41.63 10.91
C LYS A 5 -64.53 -40.36 10.22
N GLY A 6 -63.40 -40.36 9.49
CA GLY A 6 -62.48 -41.39 8.93
C GLY A 6 -61.40 -40.68 8.07
N VAL A 7 -60.68 -41.20 7.04
CA VAL A 7 -60.81 -42.41 6.19
C VAL A 7 -59.45 -42.72 5.46
N LYS A 8 -59.01 -44.00 5.45
CA LYS A 8 -58.07 -44.72 4.52
C LYS A 8 -56.66 -44.17 4.13
N GLY A 9 -55.72 -45.11 3.91
CA GLY A 9 -54.46 -44.89 3.15
C GLY A 9 -53.19 -45.54 3.74
N SER A 10 -53.17 -46.84 4.05
CA SER A 10 -52.79 -47.95 3.15
C SER A 10 -51.34 -47.94 2.62
N SER A 11 -50.64 -49.07 2.79
CA SER A 11 -49.29 -49.41 2.30
C SER A 11 -48.07 -48.73 2.98
N HIS A 12 -46.91 -49.38 3.18
CA HIS A 12 -46.53 -50.74 2.76
C HIS A 12 -45.63 -51.51 3.77
N LYS A 13 -45.49 -52.83 3.49
CA LYS A 13 -44.63 -53.85 4.12
C LYS A 13 -43.11 -53.51 3.95
N LYS A 14 -42.12 -54.08 4.66
CA LYS A 14 -42.04 -55.13 5.71
C LYS A 14 -40.65 -55.09 6.42
N LYS A 15 -40.60 -55.62 7.65
CA LYS A 15 -39.50 -56.36 8.34
C LYS A 15 -38.03 -56.21 7.86
N ARG A 16 -37.14 -55.93 8.82
CA ARG A 16 -35.80 -56.58 8.93
C ARG A 16 -35.71 -57.35 10.26
N SER A 17 -34.88 -58.40 10.29
CA SER A 17 -34.77 -59.39 11.39
C SER A 17 -33.62 -59.06 12.37
N PRO A 18 -33.55 -59.71 13.56
CA PRO A 18 -32.65 -59.30 14.67
C PRO A 18 -31.21 -59.86 14.54
N ALA A 19 -30.41 -59.74 15.61
CA ALA A 19 -28.95 -59.72 15.55
C ALA A 19 -28.21 -60.76 16.41
N LYS A 20 -26.90 -60.87 16.15
CA LYS A 20 -25.79 -61.05 17.12
C LYS A 20 -25.51 -62.45 17.74
N VAL A 21 -24.49 -63.11 17.20
CA VAL A 21 -23.48 -63.97 17.88
C VAL A 21 -22.16 -63.77 17.10
N VAL A 22 -21.08 -63.12 17.54
CA VAL A 22 -20.18 -63.24 18.72
C VAL A 22 -19.22 -64.44 18.66
N GLN A 23 -17.92 -64.19 18.41
CA GLN A 23 -16.81 -65.06 18.86
C GLN A 23 -15.45 -64.30 18.93
N LYS A 24 -14.42 -64.96 19.49
CA LYS A 24 -13.07 -64.46 19.85
C LYS A 24 -12.00 -65.32 19.14
N THR A 25 -10.78 -64.88 18.79
CA THR A 25 -10.09 -63.56 18.73
C THR A 25 -9.02 -63.67 17.59
N ALA A 26 -7.78 -63.14 17.51
CA ALA A 26 -6.85 -62.40 18.38
C ALA A 26 -5.68 -61.77 17.56
N LYS A 27 -4.66 -61.24 18.28
CA LYS A 27 -3.27 -60.94 17.84
C LYS A 27 -2.99 -59.55 17.26
N GLN A 28 -1.79 -59.05 17.57
CA GLN A 28 -1.33 -57.67 17.36
C GLN A 28 -0.42 -57.54 16.14
N SER A 29 -0.42 -56.38 15.50
CA SER A 29 0.81 -55.67 15.08
C SER A 29 0.52 -54.18 14.88
N GLY A 30 1.51 -53.33 15.15
CA GLY A 30 1.43 -51.89 14.90
C GLY A 30 2.42 -51.46 13.82
N GLY A 31 2.08 -50.45 13.03
CA GLY A 31 2.96 -49.92 11.99
C GLY A 31 2.53 -48.54 11.52
N ALA A 32 3.28 -47.50 11.91
CA ALA A 32 3.10 -46.16 11.37
C ALA A 32 3.67 -46.06 9.94
N PRO A 33 3.09 -45.24 9.05
CA PRO A 33 3.57 -45.11 7.68
C PRO A 33 4.96 -44.46 7.64
N ARG A 34 5.97 -45.21 7.20
CA ARG A 34 7.32 -44.67 6.96
C ARG A 34 7.30 -43.77 5.73
N GLY A 35 7.50 -42.46 5.93
CA GLY A 35 7.76 -41.52 4.86
C GLY A 35 9.00 -41.92 4.05
N SER A 36 8.92 -41.82 2.72
CA SER A 36 9.95 -42.32 1.81
C SER A 36 11.18 -41.41 1.79
N GLY A 37 12.29 -41.90 2.34
CA GLY A 37 13.61 -41.27 2.25
C GLY A 37 14.14 -41.29 0.81
N ARG A 38 13.75 -40.30 0.00
CA ARG A 38 14.25 -40.13 -1.37
C ARG A 38 15.77 -39.95 -1.35
N GLY A 39 16.48 -40.74 -2.16
CA GLY A 39 17.94 -40.87 -2.11
C GLY A 39 18.70 -39.55 -2.25
N ARG A 40 19.72 -39.36 -1.41
CA ARG A 40 20.65 -38.23 -1.47
C ARG A 40 21.68 -38.46 -2.59
N ASN A 41 21.35 -38.10 -3.82
CA ASN A 41 22.32 -38.12 -4.92
C ASN A 41 23.26 -36.91 -4.78
N PRO A 42 24.55 -37.09 -4.43
CA PRO A 42 25.45 -35.96 -4.11
C PRO A 42 25.79 -35.10 -5.32
N ALA A 43 25.55 -35.59 -6.55
CA ALA A 43 25.73 -34.84 -7.79
C ALA A 43 25.03 -33.46 -7.77
N TYR A 44 23.86 -33.34 -7.14
CA TYR A 44 23.15 -32.05 -7.04
C TYR A 44 23.90 -31.04 -6.15
N ILE A 45 24.65 -31.50 -5.14
CA ILE A 45 25.48 -30.64 -4.30
C ILE A 45 26.64 -30.07 -5.13
N LEU A 46 27.27 -30.90 -5.97
CA LEU A 46 28.35 -30.46 -6.87
C LEU A 46 27.84 -29.45 -7.91
N ILE A 47 26.64 -29.66 -8.46
CA ILE A 47 25.99 -28.73 -9.39
C ILE A 47 25.72 -27.38 -8.70
N ILE A 48 25.15 -27.36 -7.49
CA ILE A 48 24.95 -26.12 -6.71
C ILE A 48 26.30 -25.42 -6.47
N LEU A 49 27.31 -26.14 -6.02
CA LEU A 49 28.59 -25.56 -5.61
C LEU A 49 29.37 -24.98 -6.80
N GLY A 50 29.27 -25.59 -7.99
CA GLY A 50 29.76 -25.03 -9.24
C GLY A 50 29.00 -23.78 -9.70
N LEU A 51 27.67 -23.76 -9.56
CA LEU A 51 26.87 -22.57 -9.88
C LEU A 51 27.16 -21.39 -8.93
N VAL A 52 27.33 -21.67 -7.63
CA VAL A 52 27.65 -20.63 -6.62
C VAL A 52 29.04 -20.05 -6.87
N THR A 53 30.05 -20.87 -7.17
CA THR A 53 31.39 -20.36 -7.50
C THR A 53 31.43 -19.61 -8.83
N ALA A 54 30.68 -20.05 -9.85
CA ALA A 54 30.53 -19.31 -11.11
C ALA A 54 29.89 -17.92 -10.91
N ILE A 55 28.83 -17.82 -10.10
CA ILE A 55 28.19 -16.54 -9.76
C ILE A 55 29.14 -15.64 -8.97
N ALA A 56 29.86 -16.18 -7.98
CA ALA A 56 30.85 -15.42 -7.21
C ALA A 56 31.97 -14.85 -8.09
N LEU A 57 32.48 -15.66 -9.03
CA LEU A 57 33.48 -15.21 -10.01
C LEU A 57 32.95 -14.14 -10.96
N LEU A 58 31.69 -14.26 -11.43
CA LEU A 58 31.07 -13.24 -12.28
C LEU A 58 30.90 -11.90 -11.55
N VAL A 59 30.47 -11.91 -10.29
CA VAL A 59 30.37 -10.70 -9.46
C VAL A 59 31.76 -10.09 -9.22
N ASN A 60 32.76 -10.91 -8.88
CA ASN A 60 34.12 -10.45 -8.62
C ASN A 60 34.88 -9.96 -9.88
N ARG A 61 34.39 -10.26 -11.09
CA ARG A 61 34.99 -9.83 -12.37
C ARG A 61 34.34 -8.59 -12.98
N PHE A 62 33.28 -8.05 -12.39
CA PHE A 62 32.52 -6.90 -12.94
C PHE A 62 32.19 -5.81 -11.90
N GLY A 63 32.82 -5.85 -10.72
CA GLY A 63 32.70 -4.85 -9.67
C GLY A 63 33.59 -3.61 -9.84
N GLU A 64 33.68 -3.01 -11.04
CA GLU A 64 34.43 -1.76 -11.21
C GLU A 64 33.72 -0.58 -10.54
N HIS A 65 34.51 0.23 -9.81
CA HIS A 65 34.03 1.42 -9.12
C HIS A 65 33.52 2.47 -10.11
N ARG A 66 32.34 3.03 -9.83
CA ARG A 66 31.83 4.25 -10.49
C ARG A 66 31.72 5.38 -9.48
N GLU A 67 32.76 6.19 -9.39
CA GLU A 67 32.71 7.47 -8.67
C GLU A 67 32.01 8.54 -9.52
N PRO A 68 31.13 9.38 -8.94
CA PRO A 68 30.58 10.55 -9.60
C PRO A 68 31.54 11.76 -9.49
N PRO A 69 31.84 12.48 -10.57
CA PRO A 69 32.88 13.51 -10.55
C PRO A 69 32.41 14.90 -10.07
N GLY A 70 33.26 15.59 -9.32
CA GLY A 70 33.46 17.04 -9.49
C GLY A 70 32.70 18.02 -8.57
N GLU A 71 32.89 17.93 -7.25
CA GLU A 71 32.59 19.07 -6.36
C GLU A 71 33.75 20.09 -6.39
N LYS A 72 33.45 21.38 -6.61
CA LYS A 72 34.48 22.42 -6.78
C LYS A 72 34.95 22.96 -5.41
N PRO A 73 36.26 23.17 -5.20
CA PRO A 73 36.76 23.71 -3.94
C PRO A 73 36.25 25.13 -3.67
N ARG A 74 35.84 25.35 -2.43
CA ARG A 74 35.39 26.64 -1.87
C ARG A 74 36.59 27.59 -1.79
N ARG A 75 36.39 28.87 -2.12
CA ARG A 75 37.45 29.90 -2.03
C ARG A 75 37.97 30.00 -0.59
N GLU A 76 39.28 29.85 -0.43
CA GLU A 76 40.00 30.20 0.79
C GLU A 76 40.35 31.69 0.79
N SER A 77 40.25 32.34 1.96
CA SER A 77 40.31 33.80 2.09
C SER A 77 41.54 34.25 2.85
N ALA A 78 42.60 34.62 2.13
CA ALA A 78 43.79 35.24 2.73
C ALA A 78 44.55 36.16 1.76
N ARG A 79 44.35 37.47 1.89
CA ARG A 79 45.38 38.50 2.13
C ARG A 79 44.77 39.91 2.07
N ILE A 80 45.36 40.81 2.86
CA ILE A 80 45.09 42.25 2.91
C ILE A 80 46.41 42.94 2.45
N ASP A 81 46.38 44.25 2.26
CA ASP A 81 47.52 45.14 1.95
C ASP A 81 48.04 45.04 0.49
N GLY A 82 48.24 46.15 -0.24
CA GLY A 82 47.87 47.55 0.03
C GLY A 82 48.41 48.56 -0.99
N ASP A 83 48.00 49.83 -0.82
CA ASP A 83 48.60 51.09 -1.33
C ASP A 83 48.37 51.55 -2.81
N THR A 84 48.59 52.86 -3.02
CA THR A 84 48.79 53.67 -4.25
C THR A 84 47.60 54.01 -5.18
N LYS A 85 46.88 55.07 -4.78
CA LYS A 85 46.58 56.34 -5.51
C LYS A 85 46.61 56.40 -7.07
N GLU A 86 45.50 56.88 -7.67
CA GLU A 86 45.31 58.01 -8.64
C GLU A 86 43.80 58.06 -9.00
N ARG A 87 43.03 59.18 -9.13
CA ARG A 87 43.07 60.39 -10.00
C ARG A 87 43.03 60.02 -11.50
N GLU A 88 42.15 60.53 -12.40
CA GLU A 88 41.16 61.64 -12.48
C GLU A 88 39.90 61.15 -13.29
N GLU A 89 38.65 61.55 -13.03
CA GLU A 89 37.86 62.74 -13.49
C GLU A 89 37.25 62.64 -14.93
N LEU A 90 36.30 63.56 -15.27
CA LEU A 90 35.43 63.67 -16.49
C LEU A 90 34.24 62.66 -16.52
N ARG A 91 32.95 63.01 -16.35
CA ARG A 91 32.01 64.09 -16.79
C ARG A 91 31.35 63.93 -18.19
N GLU A 92 30.03 63.71 -18.12
CA GLU A 92 28.95 64.28 -18.97
C GLU A 92 28.86 64.00 -20.49
N LYS A 93 27.78 63.28 -20.88
CA LYS A 93 26.55 63.82 -21.52
C LYS A 93 25.48 62.71 -21.64
N LYS A 94 24.20 62.95 -21.28
CA LYS A 94 23.11 63.60 -22.05
C LYS A 94 22.73 62.78 -23.31
N SER A 95 21.48 62.41 -23.59
CA SER A 95 20.19 63.04 -23.22
C SER A 95 19.04 62.04 -22.93
N GLU A 96 18.11 62.46 -22.07
CA GLU A 96 16.70 62.00 -22.12
C GLU A 96 16.00 62.58 -23.36
N GLN A 97 14.97 61.91 -23.88
CA GLN A 97 13.88 62.63 -24.54
C GLN A 97 12.52 61.96 -24.27
N LYS A 98 11.65 62.74 -23.63
CA LYS A 98 10.26 62.44 -23.27
C LYS A 98 9.38 63.41 -24.09
N ASN A 99 8.24 62.92 -24.60
CA ASN A 99 6.95 63.63 -24.78
C ASN A 99 6.03 62.88 -25.79
N SER A 100 4.71 63.12 -25.88
CA SER A 100 3.66 63.19 -24.83
C SER A 100 2.30 63.55 -25.48
N VAL A 101 1.26 62.71 -25.29
CA VAL A 101 -0.18 63.11 -25.35
C VAL A 101 -0.65 63.50 -26.80
N GLU A 102 -1.91 63.41 -27.27
CA GLU A 102 -3.25 63.31 -26.67
C GLU A 102 -4.21 62.32 -27.41
N SER A 103 -5.36 62.07 -26.79
CA SER A 103 -6.67 61.52 -27.23
C SER A 103 -6.96 61.13 -28.70
N ASP A 104 -7.71 60.03 -28.88
CA ASP A 104 -9.15 60.13 -29.21
C ASP A 104 -9.98 58.83 -28.94
N GLU A 105 -11.28 58.86 -29.23
CA GLU A 105 -12.32 58.01 -28.62
C GLU A 105 -12.55 56.55 -29.16
N LYS A 106 -12.99 55.68 -28.23
CA LYS A 106 -14.10 54.69 -28.40
C LYS A 106 -13.96 53.50 -29.38
N SER A 107 -13.73 52.29 -28.82
CA SER A 107 -14.60 51.12 -29.13
C SER A 107 -14.61 50.05 -28.02
N ARG A 108 -15.47 49.04 -28.19
CA ARG A 108 -16.06 48.14 -27.19
C ARG A 108 -15.53 46.70 -27.33
N ASN A 109 -15.61 45.89 -26.26
CA ASN A 109 -15.37 44.43 -26.23
C ASN A 109 -13.87 44.01 -26.39
N GLU A 110 -13.34 42.91 -25.84
CA GLU A 110 -13.94 41.73 -25.15
C GLU A 110 -13.29 41.38 -23.79
N LYS A 111 -13.78 40.30 -23.15
CA LYS A 111 -13.39 39.82 -21.81
C LYS A 111 -11.97 39.22 -21.77
N GLY A 112 -10.98 40.03 -21.41
CA GLY A 112 -9.71 39.51 -20.88
C GLY A 112 -9.90 38.80 -19.53
N GLN A 113 -10.15 37.49 -19.54
CA GLN A 113 -10.19 36.69 -18.31
C GLN A 113 -8.82 36.69 -17.63
N LYS A 114 -8.69 37.44 -16.53
CA LYS A 114 -7.59 37.26 -15.58
C LYS A 114 -7.70 35.85 -14.98
N LYS A 115 -6.97 34.90 -15.57
CA LYS A 115 -6.77 33.55 -15.03
C LYS A 115 -5.99 33.66 -13.73
N ALA A 116 -6.71 33.91 -12.63
CA ALA A 116 -6.15 33.80 -11.30
C ALA A 116 -5.62 32.39 -11.11
N GLU A 117 -4.33 32.25 -10.80
CA GLU A 117 -3.75 30.96 -10.49
C GLU A 117 -4.25 30.52 -9.10
N GLU A 118 -5.35 29.76 -9.08
CA GLU A 118 -5.84 29.10 -7.88
C GLU A 118 -4.78 28.13 -7.36
N LYS A 119 -3.94 28.66 -6.46
CA LYS A 119 -3.06 27.92 -5.55
C LYS A 119 -3.79 26.67 -5.10
N PRO A 120 -3.27 25.45 -5.38
CA PRO A 120 -4.06 24.23 -5.25
C PRO A 120 -4.56 24.08 -3.82
N ALA A 121 -5.85 23.81 -3.65
CA ALA A 121 -6.46 23.59 -2.35
C ALA A 121 -5.86 22.33 -1.73
N VAL A 122 -4.92 22.54 -0.81
CA VAL A 122 -4.24 21.47 -0.07
C VAL A 122 -5.03 21.16 1.19
N GLN A 123 -5.36 19.89 1.39
CA GLN A 123 -6.04 19.38 2.56
C GLN A 123 -5.09 18.46 3.35
N ASP A 124 -5.15 18.51 4.67
CA ASP A 124 -4.42 17.59 5.55
C ASP A 124 -5.28 16.36 5.86
N VAL A 125 -4.76 15.17 5.57
CA VAL A 125 -5.39 13.87 5.84
C VAL A 125 -4.48 12.98 6.67
N LYS A 126 -5.05 12.07 7.46
CA LYS A 126 -4.31 11.09 8.25
C LYS A 126 -4.11 9.81 7.44
N VAL A 127 -2.89 9.29 7.37
CA VAL A 127 -2.62 7.96 6.82
C VAL A 127 -2.18 7.06 7.96
N TYR A 128 -2.76 5.86 8.03
CA TYR A 128 -2.47 4.88 9.07
C TYR A 128 -1.38 3.94 8.61
N PHE A 129 -0.23 3.99 9.28
CA PHE A 129 0.85 3.03 9.14
C PHE A 129 0.95 2.15 10.39
N VAL A 130 1.79 1.12 10.35
CA VAL A 130 2.09 0.34 11.55
C VAL A 130 3.48 0.71 12.06
N LYS A 131 3.67 0.64 13.37
CA LYS A 131 4.94 0.90 14.04
C LYS A 131 5.27 -0.26 14.96
N LEU A 132 6.55 -0.65 14.98
CA LEU A 132 7.08 -1.60 15.95
C LEU A 132 7.42 -0.86 17.25
N ASN A 133 7.03 -1.43 18.39
CA ASN A 133 7.51 -1.02 19.72
C ASN A 133 8.69 -1.91 20.13
N GLU A 134 9.91 -1.39 19.95
CA GLU A 134 11.19 -2.07 20.24
C GLU A 134 11.30 -2.67 21.65
N LYS A 135 10.57 -2.14 22.64
CA LYS A 135 10.61 -2.64 24.03
C LYS A 135 9.66 -3.79 24.33
N THR A 136 8.73 -4.09 23.43
CA THR A 136 7.66 -5.10 23.64
C THR A 136 7.43 -6.01 22.45
N GLU A 137 8.15 -5.77 21.34
CA GLU A 137 8.00 -6.40 20.03
C GLU A 137 6.59 -6.28 19.39
N LYS A 138 5.67 -5.55 20.04
CA LYS A 138 4.30 -5.35 19.56
C LYS A 138 4.25 -4.37 18.40
N ILE A 139 3.54 -4.76 17.35
CA ILE A 139 3.16 -3.91 16.23
C ILE A 139 1.84 -3.21 16.58
N TYR A 140 1.75 -1.91 16.32
CA TYR A 140 0.55 -1.10 16.57
C TYR A 140 0.32 -0.08 15.45
N LEU A 141 -0.94 0.33 15.25
CA LEU A 141 -1.30 1.36 14.27
C LEU A 141 -0.90 2.75 14.76
N THR A 142 -0.41 3.58 13.84
CA THR A 142 -0.01 4.97 14.11
C THR A 142 -0.39 5.86 12.92
N THR A 143 -0.64 7.15 13.17
CA THR A 143 -1.07 8.08 12.12
C THR A 143 0.05 9.02 11.72
N VAL A 144 0.08 9.38 10.43
CA VAL A 144 0.94 10.43 9.89
C VAL A 144 0.09 11.39 9.06
N SER A 145 0.28 12.70 9.24
CA SER A 145 -0.40 13.69 8.40
C SER A 145 0.21 13.73 7.00
N ARG A 146 -0.65 13.92 6.00
CA ARG A 146 -0.29 14.03 4.58
C ARG A 146 -1.05 15.18 3.96
N LYS A 147 -0.34 16.00 3.17
CA LYS A 147 -0.92 17.09 2.39
C LYS A 147 -1.33 16.56 1.02
N VAL A 148 -2.62 16.54 0.74
CA VAL A 148 -3.21 16.09 -0.54
C VAL A 148 -3.83 17.26 -1.30
N GLY A 149 -3.75 17.22 -2.63
CA GLY A 149 -4.29 18.27 -3.49
C GLY A 149 -5.78 18.12 -3.82
N LYS A 150 -6.26 18.98 -4.73
CA LYS A 150 -7.61 18.94 -5.33
C LYS A 150 -7.96 17.53 -5.86
N GLY A 151 -9.25 17.17 -5.80
CA GLY A 151 -9.78 15.88 -6.25
C GLY A 151 -10.40 15.06 -5.11
N SER A 152 -10.54 13.74 -5.31
CA SER A 152 -11.10 12.83 -4.31
C SER A 152 -10.17 12.68 -3.11
N VAL A 153 -10.56 13.24 -1.96
CA VAL A 153 -9.76 13.27 -0.72
C VAL A 153 -9.47 11.85 -0.21
N LEU A 154 -10.47 10.97 -0.26
CA LEU A 154 -10.34 9.55 0.08
C LEU A 154 -9.36 8.83 -0.85
N GLU A 155 -9.47 9.03 -2.16
CA GLU A 155 -8.58 8.38 -3.13
C GLU A 155 -7.14 8.88 -2.98
N ASN A 156 -6.95 10.17 -2.70
CA ASN A 156 -5.64 10.74 -2.44
C ASN A 156 -5.05 10.21 -1.12
N ALA A 157 -5.82 10.10 -0.04
CA ALA A 157 -5.37 9.48 1.21
C ALA A 157 -4.95 7.99 1.00
N MET A 158 -5.71 7.24 0.21
CA MET A 158 -5.38 5.86 -0.14
C MET A 158 -4.15 5.74 -1.05
N LYS A 159 -3.90 6.71 -1.94
CA LYS A 159 -2.64 6.80 -2.71
C LYS A 159 -1.43 7.10 -1.80
N GLU A 160 -1.59 7.97 -0.81
CA GLU A 160 -0.54 8.24 0.17
C GLU A 160 -0.25 7.04 1.08
N LEU A 161 -1.26 6.21 1.39
CA LEU A 161 -1.06 4.92 2.05
C LEU A 161 -0.24 3.96 1.18
N ILE A 162 -0.56 3.85 -0.11
CA ILE A 162 0.14 2.95 -1.05
C ILE A 162 1.60 3.37 -1.31
N LYS A 163 1.91 4.68 -1.27
CA LYS A 163 3.30 5.19 -1.28
C LYS A 163 4.12 4.71 -0.08
N GLY A 164 3.47 4.42 1.04
CA GLY A 164 4.10 3.96 2.27
C GLY A 164 4.80 5.06 3.07
N PRO A 165 5.49 4.70 4.17
CA PRO A 165 6.27 5.64 4.96
C PRO A 165 7.50 6.18 4.20
N THR A 166 7.82 7.45 4.42
CA THR A 166 9.02 8.10 3.87
C THR A 166 10.30 7.50 4.46
N PRO A 167 11.49 7.70 3.85
CA PRO A 167 12.75 7.22 4.44
C PRO A 167 13.02 7.73 5.86
N VAL A 168 12.55 8.95 6.19
CA VAL A 168 12.67 9.53 7.54
C VAL A 168 11.70 8.89 8.52
N GLU A 169 10.50 8.50 8.08
CA GLU A 169 9.51 7.78 8.90
C GLU A 169 9.94 6.32 9.15
N LYS A 170 10.54 5.66 8.14
CA LYS A 170 11.13 4.31 8.29
C LYS A 170 12.23 4.30 9.35
N LYS A 171 13.11 5.31 9.36
CA LYS A 171 14.11 5.55 10.42
C LYS A 171 13.50 5.84 11.81
N LYS A 172 12.18 6.05 11.91
CA LYS A 172 11.43 6.21 13.18
C LYS A 172 10.56 4.99 13.51
N GLY A 173 10.79 3.85 12.84
CA GLY A 173 10.12 2.57 13.09
C GLY A 173 8.76 2.40 12.38
N LEU A 174 8.40 3.27 11.42
CA LEU A 174 7.14 3.14 10.67
C LEU A 174 7.30 2.19 9.47
N LEU A 175 6.36 1.27 9.35
CA LEU A 175 6.32 0.19 8.35
C LEU A 175 4.96 0.17 7.64
N SER A 176 4.93 -0.46 6.47
CA SER A 176 3.72 -0.68 5.66
C SER A 176 3.43 -2.17 5.56
N ALA A 177 2.19 -2.57 5.87
CA ALA A 177 1.69 -3.89 5.52
C ALA A 177 1.08 -3.90 4.10
N VAL A 178 0.60 -2.73 3.64
CA VAL A 178 0.22 -2.46 2.24
C VAL A 178 1.44 -2.56 1.30
N PRO A 179 1.37 -3.35 0.21
CA PRO A 179 2.51 -3.57 -0.68
C PRO A 179 2.61 -2.48 -1.76
N ALA A 180 3.82 -2.06 -2.11
CA ALA A 180 4.08 -0.96 -3.06
C ALA A 180 3.62 -1.22 -4.52
N ARG A 181 3.16 -2.44 -4.85
CA ARG A 181 2.54 -2.80 -6.14
C ARG A 181 1.00 -2.76 -6.10
N LEU A 182 0.40 -2.40 -4.96
CA LEU A 182 -1.04 -2.18 -4.84
C LEU A 182 -1.47 -1.02 -5.74
N ARG A 183 -2.59 -1.20 -6.43
CA ARG A 183 -3.23 -0.18 -7.27
C ARG A 183 -4.71 -0.15 -6.95
N ILE A 184 -5.27 1.06 -6.98
CA ILE A 184 -6.70 1.32 -6.87
C ILE A 184 -7.24 1.35 -8.30
N ASN A 185 -8.18 0.47 -8.61
CA ASN A 185 -8.89 0.46 -9.90
C ASN A 185 -10.09 1.43 -9.88
N GLY A 186 -10.67 1.67 -8.69
CA GLY A 186 -11.71 2.65 -8.47
C GLY A 186 -12.21 2.69 -7.03
N ILE A 187 -12.83 3.81 -6.63
CA ILE A 187 -13.49 4.00 -5.34
C ILE A 187 -14.91 4.53 -5.56
N ARG A 188 -15.89 4.01 -4.80
CA ARG A 188 -17.27 4.50 -4.78
C ARG A 188 -17.78 4.48 -3.34
N ILE A 189 -18.38 5.59 -2.88
CA ILE A 189 -19.04 5.64 -1.57
C ILE A 189 -20.55 5.43 -1.79
N LYS A 190 -21.16 4.48 -1.09
CA LYS A 190 -22.61 4.23 -1.09
C LYS A 190 -23.07 3.93 0.33
N ASN A 191 -24.15 4.57 0.79
CA ASN A 191 -24.79 4.30 2.09
C ASN A 191 -23.81 4.33 3.29
N GLY A 192 -22.74 5.13 3.20
CA GLY A 192 -21.66 5.21 4.20
C GLY A 192 -20.57 4.14 4.07
N SER A 193 -20.67 3.18 3.16
CA SER A 193 -19.62 2.20 2.84
C SER A 193 -18.77 2.68 1.66
N ALA A 194 -17.44 2.59 1.76
CA ALA A 194 -16.53 2.80 0.64
C ALA A 194 -16.24 1.46 -0.07
N GLU A 195 -16.85 1.22 -1.23
CA GLU A 195 -16.39 0.19 -2.17
C GLU A 195 -15.03 0.63 -2.75
N ILE A 196 -13.97 -0.10 -2.44
CA ILE A 196 -12.63 0.11 -2.99
C ILE A 196 -12.21 -1.13 -3.77
N ASP A 197 -12.01 -0.96 -5.09
CA ASP A 197 -11.50 -2.02 -5.96
C ASP A 197 -10.00 -1.90 -6.14
N PHE A 198 -9.28 -2.98 -5.86
CA PHE A 198 -7.83 -3.08 -5.94
C PHE A 198 -7.38 -4.07 -7.01
N ASN A 199 -6.11 -3.99 -7.41
CA ASN A 199 -5.46 -5.10 -8.11
C ASN A 199 -5.12 -6.26 -7.14
N GLY A 200 -4.90 -7.46 -7.68
CA GLY A 200 -4.52 -8.66 -6.92
C GLY A 200 -3.18 -8.60 -6.16
N ALA A 201 -2.49 -7.45 -6.13
CA ALA A 201 -1.34 -7.26 -5.24
C ALA A 201 -1.76 -7.19 -3.75
N ILE A 202 -3.04 -6.90 -3.44
CA ILE A 202 -3.57 -6.91 -2.08
C ILE A 202 -3.49 -8.30 -1.40
N GLU A 203 -3.40 -9.37 -2.17
CA GLU A 203 -3.24 -10.76 -1.70
C GLU A 203 -1.75 -11.18 -1.56
N GLN A 204 -0.79 -10.36 -2.02
CA GLN A 204 0.62 -10.78 -2.15
C GLN A 204 1.45 -10.47 -0.91
N GLY A 205 2.30 -11.41 -0.51
CA GLY A 205 3.34 -11.19 0.51
C GLY A 205 2.84 -10.86 1.91
N ALA A 206 1.64 -11.35 2.28
CA ALA A 206 1.11 -11.23 3.64
C ALA A 206 0.20 -12.42 3.97
N ALA A 207 0.25 -12.85 5.24
CA ALA A 207 -0.65 -13.81 5.86
C ALA A 207 -0.72 -13.49 7.37
N GLY A 208 -1.74 -13.99 8.06
CA GLY A 208 -1.94 -13.80 9.50
C GLY A 208 -1.94 -12.33 9.90
N SER A 209 -1.17 -12.00 10.93
CA SER A 209 -1.07 -10.64 11.46
C SER A 209 -0.64 -9.60 10.43
N VAL A 210 0.16 -9.94 9.42
CA VAL A 210 0.55 -9.00 8.35
C VAL A 210 -0.64 -8.68 7.44
N LEU A 211 -1.51 -9.65 7.18
CA LEU A 211 -2.70 -9.44 6.36
C LEU A 211 -3.78 -8.65 7.12
N ILE A 212 -3.96 -8.94 8.42
CA ILE A 212 -4.82 -8.16 9.32
C ILE A 212 -4.36 -6.70 9.37
N ASN A 213 -3.08 -6.44 9.67
CA ASN A 213 -2.52 -5.09 9.67
C ASN A 213 -2.69 -4.37 8.31
N ARG A 214 -2.64 -5.09 7.18
CA ARG A 214 -2.91 -4.52 5.84
C ARG A 214 -4.37 -4.08 5.70
N ILE A 215 -5.31 -4.87 6.20
CA ILE A 215 -6.72 -4.50 6.26
C ILE A 215 -6.92 -3.28 7.16
N ASP A 216 -6.37 -3.28 8.38
CA ASP A 216 -6.54 -2.16 9.31
C ASP A 216 -5.98 -0.85 8.75
N GLN A 217 -4.80 -0.87 8.14
CA GLN A 217 -4.22 0.30 7.45
C GLN A 217 -5.17 0.89 6.41
N ILE A 218 -5.82 0.03 5.60
CA ILE A 218 -6.81 0.43 4.59
C ILE A 218 -8.09 0.97 5.26
N VAL A 219 -8.65 0.21 6.21
CA VAL A 219 -9.94 0.51 6.85
C VAL A 219 -9.84 1.80 7.66
N TYR A 220 -8.85 1.96 8.54
CA TYR A 220 -8.69 3.18 9.34
C TYR A 220 -8.39 4.41 8.47
N THR A 221 -7.60 4.28 7.39
CA THR A 221 -7.35 5.39 6.46
C THR A 221 -8.60 5.80 5.69
N ALA A 222 -9.44 4.85 5.26
CA ALA A 222 -10.69 5.17 4.57
C ALA A 222 -11.77 5.74 5.50
N THR A 223 -11.93 5.17 6.69
CA THR A 223 -12.97 5.55 7.69
C THR A 223 -12.59 6.75 8.55
N GLN A 224 -11.61 7.56 8.13
CA GLN A 224 -11.30 8.84 8.79
C GLN A 224 -12.30 9.95 8.44
N PHE A 225 -13.05 9.79 7.35
CA PHE A 225 -13.97 10.78 6.82
C PHE A 225 -15.39 10.48 7.31
N ASN A 226 -16.12 11.49 7.81
CA ASN A 226 -17.42 11.30 8.49
C ASN A 226 -18.50 10.63 7.60
N ASN A 227 -18.34 10.65 6.28
CA ASN A 227 -19.20 9.99 5.30
C ASN A 227 -18.79 8.54 4.96
N VAL A 228 -17.74 8.00 5.59
CA VAL A 228 -17.23 6.64 5.40
C VAL A 228 -17.17 5.90 6.74
N LYS A 229 -18.18 5.08 7.01
CA LYS A 229 -18.34 4.28 8.23
C LYS A 229 -17.70 2.88 8.12
N SER A 230 -17.44 2.42 6.90
CA SER A 230 -16.90 1.09 6.60
C SER A 230 -16.27 1.02 5.20
N VAL A 231 -15.57 -0.08 4.91
CA VAL A 231 -14.94 -0.37 3.61
C VAL A 231 -15.42 -1.72 3.07
N ILE A 232 -15.76 -1.80 1.78
CA ILE A 232 -16.00 -3.07 1.08
C ILE A 232 -14.84 -3.27 0.10
N ILE A 233 -14.05 -4.32 0.30
CA ILE A 233 -12.89 -4.62 -0.54
C ILE A 233 -13.30 -5.45 -1.75
N LYS A 234 -12.84 -5.00 -2.93
CA LYS A 234 -12.99 -5.71 -4.19
C LYS A 234 -11.61 -5.92 -4.84
N ILE A 235 -11.50 -6.98 -5.66
CA ILE A 235 -10.27 -7.34 -6.35
C ILE A 235 -10.60 -7.56 -7.83
N ASN A 236 -9.97 -6.77 -8.71
CA ASN A 236 -10.17 -6.81 -10.16
C ASN A 236 -11.68 -6.79 -10.55
N GLY A 237 -12.44 -5.88 -9.96
CA GLY A 237 -13.88 -5.67 -10.16
C GLY A 237 -14.78 -6.61 -9.35
N ARG A 238 -14.25 -7.67 -8.72
CA ARG A 238 -15.02 -8.74 -8.06
C ARG A 238 -15.02 -8.58 -6.54
N THR A 239 -16.18 -8.72 -5.92
CA THR A 239 -16.29 -8.86 -4.46
C THR A 239 -15.68 -10.21 -4.03
N ARG A 240 -15.05 -10.27 -2.86
CA ARG A 240 -14.48 -11.48 -2.28
C ARG A 240 -15.12 -11.78 -0.93
N GLN A 241 -15.20 -13.06 -0.58
CA GLN A 241 -15.62 -13.51 0.76
C GLN A 241 -14.43 -13.68 1.70
N THR A 242 -13.26 -14.03 1.15
CA THR A 242 -12.00 -14.22 1.88
C THR A 242 -10.84 -13.56 1.15
N LEU A 243 -9.75 -13.33 1.86
CA LEU A 243 -8.49 -12.76 1.38
C LEU A 243 -7.31 -13.64 1.84
N GLY A 244 -6.27 -13.72 1.01
CA GLY A 244 -5.05 -14.47 1.35
C GLY A 244 -5.19 -15.99 1.32
N THR A 245 -4.09 -16.69 1.57
CA THR A 245 -4.02 -18.17 1.63
C THR A 245 -4.52 -18.74 2.96
N ASP A 246 -4.60 -17.90 3.98
CA ASP A 246 -5.17 -18.14 5.30
C ASP A 246 -6.69 -17.96 5.35
N GLY A 247 -7.29 -17.37 4.30
CA GLY A 247 -8.74 -17.27 4.15
C GLY A 247 -9.39 -16.22 5.05
N LEU A 248 -8.68 -15.14 5.40
CA LEU A 248 -9.18 -14.04 6.22
C LEU A 248 -10.51 -13.50 5.67
N SER A 249 -11.59 -13.56 6.46
CA SER A 249 -12.93 -13.17 6.01
C SER A 249 -13.02 -11.67 5.74
N ILE A 250 -13.50 -11.31 4.55
CA ILE A 250 -13.74 -9.93 4.09
C ILE A 250 -15.10 -9.77 3.37
N GLY A 251 -16.02 -10.70 3.58
CA GLY A 251 -17.28 -10.85 2.82
C GLY A 251 -18.35 -9.78 2.96
N GLY A 252 -18.06 -8.68 3.68
CA GLY A 252 -19.01 -7.61 3.96
C GLY A 252 -18.31 -6.28 4.29
N PRO A 253 -19.05 -5.28 4.82
CA PRO A 253 -18.47 -4.01 5.24
C PRO A 253 -17.50 -4.21 6.40
N LEU A 254 -16.24 -3.83 6.19
CA LEU A 254 -15.18 -3.83 7.19
C LEU A 254 -15.22 -2.53 7.99
N HIS A 255 -15.28 -2.65 9.31
CA HIS A 255 -15.27 -1.54 10.25
C HIS A 255 -13.91 -1.45 10.96
N ARG A 256 -13.61 -0.32 11.60
CA ARG A 256 -12.48 -0.24 12.54
C ARG A 256 -12.73 -1.20 13.71
N GLY A 257 -11.66 -1.73 14.28
CA GLY A 257 -11.74 -2.27 15.64
C GLY A 257 -12.00 -1.15 16.65
N GLU A 258 -12.64 -1.52 17.76
CA GLU A 258 -12.80 -0.67 18.96
C GLU A 258 -11.54 -0.72 19.84
#